data_AF-A0A7S4CS94-F1
#
_entry.id   AF-A0A7S4CS94-F1
#
_cell.length_a   1.000
_cell.length_b   1.000
_cell.length_c   1.000
_cell.angle_alpha   90.00
_cell.angle_beta   90.00
_cell.angle_gamma   90.00
#
_symmetry.space_group_name_H-M   'P 1'
#
loop_
_entity.id
_entity.type
_entity.pdbx_description
1 polymer ?
#
loop_
_entity_poly.entity_id
_entity_poly.type
_entity_poly.pdbx_seq_one_letter_code
_entity_poly.pdbx_strand_id
1 'polypeptide(L)'
;MLDAPEDPLWSFDEDALCSPFGQVTSSFDYKVLNDPIHGHIQVPKSIMQLVDTPEFQRLRDLKQLGTLYFVFPGAHHNRFEHSIGTSYLAGKLINRLKCEQPELHITDRECYLIQVAGLAHDLGHGPFSHLFDSRVIPALAPGRNWSHEAGSEMMLEKLINDNGLEFDTREVKFLKDVIS
;
A
#
# COMPACT_ATOMS: atom_id res chain seq x y z
N MET A 1 -32.49 -37.36 5.84
CA MET A 1 -31.64 -36.83 6.91
C MET A 1 -30.26 -36.70 6.30
N LEU A 2 -30.02 -35.57 5.63
CA LEU A 2 -28.74 -35.23 5.02
C LEU A 2 -28.32 -33.96 5.73
N ASP A 3 -27.20 -34.03 6.44
CA ASP A 3 -26.61 -32.91 7.15
C ASP A 3 -26.22 -31.81 6.15
N ALA A 4 -26.62 -30.58 6.44
CA ALA A 4 -26.19 -29.40 5.69
C ALA A 4 -24.70 -29.13 5.98
N PRO A 5 -23.91 -28.71 4.98
CA PRO A 5 -22.49 -28.42 5.18
C PRO A 5 -22.32 -27.16 6.06
N GLU A 6 -21.32 -27.20 6.94
CA GLU A 6 -20.92 -26.08 7.79
C GLU A 6 -20.56 -24.85 6.94
N ASP A 7 -21.04 -23.68 7.37
CA ASP A 7 -20.76 -22.40 6.74
C ASP A 7 -19.25 -22.08 6.75
N PRO A 8 -18.68 -21.53 5.67
CA PRO A 8 -17.28 -21.14 5.64
C PRO A 8 -16.98 -19.95 6.57
N LEU A 9 -15.82 -19.98 7.22
CA LEU A 9 -15.24 -18.98 8.15
C LEU A 9 -15.05 -17.55 7.59
N TRP A 10 -15.68 -17.18 6.48
CA TRP A 10 -15.50 -15.89 5.81
C TRP A 10 -16.80 -15.15 5.49
N SER A 11 -17.96 -15.59 5.97
CA SER A 11 -19.18 -14.77 5.89
C SER A 11 -18.95 -13.43 6.61
N PHE A 12 -18.94 -12.34 5.83
CA PHE A 12 -18.89 -10.99 6.35
C PHE A 12 -20.18 -10.70 7.12
N ASP A 13 -20.11 -10.70 8.44
CA ASP A 13 -21.21 -10.25 9.31
C ASP A 13 -21.27 -8.71 9.30
N GLU A 14 -22.31 -8.15 8.66
CA GLU A 14 -22.64 -6.72 8.74
C GLU A 14 -23.20 -6.32 10.13
N ASP A 15 -23.44 -7.28 11.04
CA ASP A 15 -24.16 -7.08 12.31
C ASP A 15 -23.27 -7.01 13.57
N ALA A 16 -21.95 -6.91 13.45
CA ALA A 16 -21.04 -6.86 14.61
C ALA A 16 -21.01 -5.50 15.38
N LEU A 17 -22.15 -4.82 15.48
CA LEU A 17 -22.33 -3.59 16.27
C LEU A 17 -23.42 -3.77 17.34
N CYS A 18 -23.16 -4.58 18.38
CA CYS A 18 -23.54 -4.29 19.78
C CYS A 18 -23.21 -5.45 20.73
N SER A 19 -22.37 -5.21 21.74
CA SER A 19 -22.50 -5.87 23.06
C SER A 19 -21.98 -4.94 24.16
N PRO A 20 -22.77 -4.65 25.21
CA PRO A 20 -22.33 -3.70 26.24
C PRO A 20 -21.44 -4.30 27.33
N PHE A 21 -21.22 -5.62 27.39
CA PHE A 21 -20.35 -6.23 28.39
C PHE A 21 -19.75 -7.55 27.88
N GLY A 22 -18.43 -7.59 27.68
CA GLY A 22 -17.68 -8.80 27.37
C GLY A 22 -16.31 -8.47 26.78
N GLN A 23 -15.23 -9.01 27.36
CA GLN A 23 -13.85 -8.83 26.91
C GLN A 23 -13.71 -9.14 25.42
N VAL A 24 -13.43 -8.11 24.61
CA VAL A 24 -12.98 -8.27 23.23
C VAL A 24 -11.47 -8.36 23.24
N THR A 25 -10.93 -9.58 23.34
CA THR A 25 -9.58 -9.87 22.87
C THR A 25 -9.69 -10.66 21.56
N SER A 26 -10.18 -10.00 20.52
CA SER A 26 -9.78 -10.34 19.15
C SER A 26 -9.04 -9.12 18.61
N SER A 27 -7.74 -9.25 18.35
CA SER A 27 -7.06 -8.23 17.57
C SER A 27 -7.59 -8.36 16.15
N PHE A 28 -8.46 -7.46 15.70
CA PHE A 28 -8.92 -7.41 14.31
C PHE A 28 -7.76 -7.63 13.33
N ASP A 29 -7.96 -8.37 12.24
CA ASP A 29 -6.92 -8.66 11.22
C ASP A 29 -6.55 -7.48 10.32
N TYR A 30 -7.04 -6.30 10.69
CA TYR A 30 -6.77 -5.03 10.06
C TYR A 30 -6.63 -3.94 11.11
N LYS A 31 -5.96 -2.86 10.74
CA LYS A 31 -5.93 -1.60 11.46
C LYS A 31 -6.81 -0.60 10.72
N VAL A 32 -7.62 0.17 11.46
CA VAL A 32 -8.40 1.26 10.86
C VAL A 32 -7.57 2.54 10.91
N LEU A 33 -7.37 3.18 9.77
CA LEU A 33 -6.82 4.53 9.70
C LEU A 33 -7.92 5.50 9.26
N ASN A 34 -7.86 6.74 9.75
CA ASN A 34 -8.76 7.80 9.33
C ASN A 34 -8.06 8.65 8.27
N ASP A 35 -8.55 8.54 7.03
CA ASP A 35 -8.03 9.27 5.88
C ASP A 35 -9.03 10.36 5.47
N PRO A 36 -8.59 11.62 5.26
CA PRO A 36 -9.50 12.73 4.94
C PRO A 36 -10.14 12.63 3.54
N ILE A 37 -9.59 11.81 2.64
CA ILE A 37 -10.08 11.61 1.27
C ILE A 37 -10.98 10.37 1.19
N HIS A 38 -10.60 9.30 1.88
CA HIS A 38 -11.24 7.99 1.79
C HIS A 38 -12.08 7.59 3.02
N GLY A 39 -12.09 8.41 4.07
CA GLY A 39 -12.76 8.13 5.33
C GLY A 39 -12.03 7.05 6.13
N HIS A 40 -12.77 6.13 6.73
CA HIS A 40 -12.18 5.00 7.45
C HIS A 40 -11.66 3.95 6.45
N ILE A 41 -10.33 3.78 6.43
CA ILE A 41 -9.68 2.74 5.62
C ILE A 41 -9.28 1.58 6.53
N GLN A 42 -9.69 0.37 6.14
CA GLN A 42 -9.25 -0.86 6.79
C GLN A 42 -7.97 -1.33 6.09
N VAL A 43 -6.86 -1.31 6.82
CA VAL A 43 -5.55 -1.72 6.31
C VAL A 43 -5.21 -3.08 6.91
N PRO A 44 -5.13 -4.17 6.10
CA PRO A 44 -4.77 -5.49 6.59
C PRO A 44 -3.46 -5.48 7.37
N LYS A 45 -3.32 -6.32 8.40
CA LYS A 45 -2.07 -6.44 9.17
C LYS A 45 -0.86 -6.77 8.28
N SER A 46 -1.06 -7.58 7.25
CA SER A 46 -0.01 -7.90 6.26
C SER A 46 0.50 -6.65 5.53
N ILE A 47 -0.38 -5.72 5.18
CA ILE A 47 0.01 -4.42 4.60
C ILE A 47 0.65 -3.52 5.65
N MET A 48 0.13 -3.52 6.88
CA MET A 48 0.72 -2.75 7.98
C MET A 48 2.16 -3.16 8.30
N GLN A 49 2.54 -4.44 8.11
CA GLN A 49 3.92 -4.88 8.26
C GLN A 49 4.89 -4.16 7.33
N LEU A 50 4.46 -3.82 6.10
CA LEU A 50 5.25 -3.01 5.18
C LEU A 50 5.22 -1.53 5.57
N VAL A 51 4.05 -1.03 6.00
CA VAL A 51 3.89 0.36 6.43
C VAL A 51 4.79 0.67 7.62
N ASP A 52 4.91 -0.24 8.58
CA ASP A 52 5.66 -0.06 9.82
C ASP A 52 7.19 -0.32 9.67
N THR A 53 7.71 -0.21 8.43
CA THR A 53 9.16 -0.28 8.14
C THR A 53 9.79 1.12 8.02
N PRO A 54 11.09 1.29 8.35
CA PRO A 54 11.78 2.55 8.14
C PRO A 54 11.74 3.04 6.69
N GLU A 55 11.84 2.11 5.73
CA GLU A 55 11.82 2.39 4.29
C GLU A 55 10.51 3.06 3.85
N PHE A 56 9.39 2.63 4.42
CA PHE A 56 8.07 3.21 4.14
C PHE A 56 7.79 4.46 5.00
N GLN A 57 8.12 4.43 6.30
CA GLN A 57 7.86 5.55 7.22
C GLN A 57 8.58 6.84 6.79
N ARG A 58 9.70 6.75 6.08
CA ARG A 58 10.39 7.93 5.53
C ARG A 58 9.50 8.78 4.59
N LEU A 59 8.48 8.18 3.98
CA LEU A 59 7.57 8.90 3.08
C LEU A 59 6.78 10.00 3.81
N ARG A 60 6.75 9.98 5.15
CA ARG A 60 6.15 11.04 5.99
C ARG A 60 6.87 12.39 5.86
N ASP A 61 8.12 12.37 5.42
CA ASP A 61 8.94 13.57 5.30
C ASP A 61 9.03 14.08 3.85
N LEU A 62 8.34 13.44 2.92
CA LEU A 62 8.36 13.76 1.50
C LEU A 62 7.06 14.41 1.04
N LYS A 63 7.07 15.73 0.90
CA LYS A 63 5.91 16.50 0.42
C LYS A 63 5.49 16.06 -0.98
N GLN A 64 4.23 15.66 -1.14
CA GLN A 64 3.67 15.16 -2.40
C GLN A 64 3.95 16.10 -3.57
N LEU A 65 3.70 17.39 -3.33
CA LEU A 65 3.82 18.48 -4.31
C LEU A 65 5.13 19.28 -4.17
N GLY A 66 6.09 18.75 -3.40
CA GLY A 66 7.41 19.36 -3.22
C GLY A 66 7.33 20.83 -2.79
N THR A 67 7.91 21.72 -3.61
CA THR A 67 7.99 23.15 -3.32
C THR A 67 6.66 23.89 -3.46
N LEU A 68 5.62 23.29 -4.06
CA LEU A 68 4.31 23.93 -4.17
C LEU A 68 3.68 24.19 -2.79
N TYR A 69 4.11 23.47 -1.76
CA TYR A 69 3.74 23.75 -0.37
C TYR A 69 4.07 25.20 0.05
N PHE A 70 5.11 25.82 -0.51
CA PHE A 70 5.45 27.23 -0.24
C PHE A 70 4.53 28.24 -0.93
N VAL A 71 3.72 27.80 -1.90
CA VAL A 71 2.79 28.64 -2.65
C VAL A 71 1.34 28.37 -2.21
N PHE A 72 1.01 27.10 -1.98
CA PHE A 72 -0.31 26.65 -1.58
C PHE A 72 -0.25 26.11 -0.15
N PRO A 73 -0.69 26.91 0.85
CA PRO A 73 -0.57 26.52 2.25
C PRO A 73 -1.31 25.22 2.56
N GLY A 74 -2.40 24.88 1.85
CA GLY A 74 -3.10 23.60 2.03
C GLY A 74 -2.35 22.35 1.54
N ALA A 75 -1.27 22.50 0.77
CA ALA A 75 -0.51 21.38 0.19
C ALA A 75 0.48 20.74 1.19
N HIS A 76 0.02 20.45 2.40
CA HIS A 76 0.83 19.87 3.47
C HIS A 76 1.09 18.36 3.32
N HIS A 77 0.33 17.70 2.45
CA HIS A 77 0.31 16.25 2.33
C HIS A 77 1.65 15.70 1.83
N ASN A 78 2.00 14.53 2.31
CA ASN A 78 3.19 13.77 1.99
C ASN A 78 2.85 12.52 1.18
N ARG A 79 3.89 11.88 0.65
CA ARG A 79 3.78 10.62 -0.10
C ARG A 79 3.24 9.47 0.77
N PHE A 80 3.42 9.53 2.09
CA PHE A 80 2.97 8.49 3.01
C PHE A 80 1.46 8.22 2.93
N GLU A 81 0.63 9.23 3.14
CA GLU A 81 -0.83 9.08 3.09
C GLU A 81 -1.33 8.78 1.67
N HIS A 82 -0.67 9.34 0.65
CA HIS A 82 -0.96 9.02 -0.75
C HIS A 82 -0.72 7.54 -1.05
N SER A 83 0.44 6.99 -0.69
CA SER A 83 0.75 5.57 -0.88
C SER A 83 -0.23 4.63 -0.17
N ILE A 84 -0.67 4.98 1.04
CA ILE A 84 -1.70 4.22 1.76
C ILE A 84 -3.04 4.29 1.01
N GLY A 85 -3.44 5.47 0.55
CA GLY A 85 -4.64 5.66 -0.25
C GLY A 85 -4.60 4.88 -1.57
N THR A 86 -3.48 4.88 -2.27
CA THR A 86 -3.27 4.09 -3.49
C THR A 86 -3.37 2.59 -3.23
N SER A 87 -2.74 2.09 -2.16
CA SER A 87 -2.87 0.69 -1.74
C SER A 87 -4.32 0.31 -1.47
N TYR A 88 -5.06 1.15 -0.75
CA TYR A 88 -6.47 0.94 -0.44
C TYR A 88 -7.35 0.89 -1.71
N LEU A 89 -7.17 1.83 -2.64
CA LEU A 89 -7.92 1.84 -3.89
C LEU A 89 -7.57 0.65 -4.78
N ALA A 90 -6.28 0.28 -4.87
CA ALA A 90 -5.83 -0.90 -5.58
C ALA A 90 -6.48 -2.18 -5.02
N GLY A 91 -6.53 -2.31 -3.69
CA GLY A 91 -7.22 -3.38 -2.99
C GLY A 91 -8.72 -3.42 -3.27
N LYS A 92 -9.40 -2.26 -3.26
CA LYS A 92 -10.82 -2.20 -3.61
C LYS A 92 -11.10 -2.65 -5.03
N LEU A 93 -10.30 -2.19 -5.98
CA LEU A 93 -10.48 -2.54 -7.39
C LEU A 93 -10.29 -4.04 -7.63
N ILE A 94 -9.16 -4.61 -7.18
CA ILE A 94 -8.86 -6.02 -7.44
C ILE A 94 -9.85 -6.98 -6.75
N ASN A 95 -10.29 -6.64 -5.52
CA ASN A 95 -11.32 -7.43 -4.85
C ASN A 95 -12.67 -7.34 -5.56
N ARG A 96 -13.02 -6.17 -6.12
CA ARG A 96 -14.24 -6.03 -6.92
C ARG A 96 -14.19 -6.93 -8.16
N LEU A 97 -13.09 -6.90 -8.90
CA LEU A 97 -12.87 -7.77 -10.06
C LEU A 97 -12.93 -9.25 -9.68
N LYS A 98 -12.27 -9.65 -8.58
CA LYS A 98 -12.33 -11.02 -8.06
C LYS A 98 -13.77 -11.48 -7.78
N CYS A 99 -14.58 -10.63 -7.16
CA CYS A 99 -15.97 -10.97 -6.82
C CYS A 99 -16.91 -10.96 -8.02
N GLU A 100 -16.75 -10.01 -8.94
CA GLU A 100 -17.66 -9.85 -10.08
C GLU A 100 -17.31 -10.74 -11.28
N GLN A 101 -16.05 -11.18 -11.37
CA GLN A 101 -15.55 -11.98 -12.48
C GLN A 101 -14.76 -13.20 -11.97
N PRO A 102 -15.41 -14.19 -11.33
CA PRO A 102 -14.75 -15.39 -10.80
C PRO A 102 -13.97 -16.19 -11.85
N GLU A 103 -14.32 -16.06 -13.14
CA GLU A 103 -13.62 -16.67 -14.27
C GLU A 103 -12.20 -16.15 -14.48
N LEU A 104 -11.84 -15.00 -13.90
CA LEU A 104 -10.47 -14.49 -13.90
C LEU A 104 -9.56 -15.26 -12.92
N HIS A 105 -10.13 -16.06 -12.02
CA HIS A 105 -9.40 -16.87 -11.05
C HIS A 105 -8.41 -16.07 -10.17
N ILE A 106 -8.74 -14.81 -9.88
CA ILE A 106 -7.91 -13.93 -9.04
C ILE A 106 -7.82 -14.51 -7.62
N THR A 107 -6.60 -14.76 -7.19
CA THR A 107 -6.28 -15.32 -5.87
C THR A 107 -6.16 -14.23 -4.80
N ASP A 108 -6.31 -14.60 -3.52
CA ASP A 108 -6.05 -13.67 -2.41
C ASP A 108 -4.59 -13.18 -2.39
N ARG A 109 -3.65 -14.03 -2.85
CA ARG A 109 -2.25 -13.64 -2.95
C ARG A 109 -2.04 -12.56 -4.01
N GLU A 110 -2.69 -12.65 -5.17
CA GLU A 110 -2.65 -11.60 -6.19
C GLU A 110 -3.30 -10.30 -5.68
N CYS A 111 -4.43 -10.38 -4.97
CA CYS A 111 -5.03 -9.20 -4.32
C CYS A 111 -4.06 -8.52 -3.35
N TYR A 112 -3.28 -9.29 -2.59
CA TYR A 112 -2.24 -8.78 -1.71
C TYR A 112 -1.09 -8.13 -2.47
N LEU A 113 -0.56 -8.79 -3.52
CA LEU A 113 0.53 -8.25 -4.32
C LEU A 113 0.15 -6.94 -5.03
N ILE A 114 -1.09 -6.82 -5.52
CA ILE A 114 -1.59 -5.57 -6.11
C ILE A 114 -1.66 -4.44 -5.07
N GLN A 115 -2.09 -4.73 -3.83
CA GLN A 115 -2.06 -3.75 -2.74
C GLN A 115 -0.65 -3.35 -2.36
N VAL A 116 0.30 -4.29 -2.33
CA VAL A 116 1.73 -4.02 -2.08
C VAL A 116 2.31 -3.16 -3.18
N ALA A 117 2.02 -3.44 -4.45
CA ALA A 117 2.48 -2.61 -5.57
C ALA A 117 1.94 -1.17 -5.46
N GLY A 118 0.64 -1.01 -5.19
CA GLY A 118 0.04 0.30 -4.94
C GLY A 118 0.65 1.04 -3.74
N LEU A 119 1.00 0.31 -2.68
CA LEU A 119 1.70 0.87 -1.52
C LEU A 119 3.12 1.32 -1.90
N ALA A 120 3.83 0.51 -2.68
CA ALA A 120 5.24 0.65 -2.97
C ALA A 120 5.58 1.59 -4.15
N HIS A 121 4.60 1.98 -4.98
CA HIS A 121 4.86 2.70 -6.24
C HIS A 121 5.68 3.99 -6.07
N ASP A 122 5.53 4.68 -4.94
CA ASP A 122 6.20 5.94 -4.62
C ASP A 122 7.40 5.79 -3.66
N LEU A 123 7.82 4.55 -3.36
CA LEU A 123 8.94 4.26 -2.46
C LEU A 123 10.29 4.80 -2.96
N GLY A 124 10.43 5.29 -4.18
CA GLY A 124 11.68 5.81 -4.72
C GLY A 124 11.77 7.32 -4.78
N HIS A 125 10.73 8.04 -4.36
CA HIS A 125 10.81 9.49 -4.31
C HIS A 125 11.91 9.99 -3.37
N GLY A 126 12.64 11.01 -3.85
CA GLY A 126 13.61 11.77 -3.07
C GLY A 126 13.02 13.08 -2.52
N PRO A 127 13.87 13.92 -1.88
CA PRO A 127 13.46 15.21 -1.33
C PRO A 127 12.75 16.10 -2.37
N PHE A 128 11.59 16.64 -2.00
CA PHE A 128 10.70 17.43 -2.89
C PHE A 128 10.13 16.66 -4.09
N SER A 129 10.01 15.32 -3.97
CA SER A 129 9.35 14.43 -4.93
C SER A 129 9.84 14.62 -6.37
N HIS A 130 8.98 15.07 -7.30
CA HIS A 130 9.36 15.19 -8.71
C HIS A 130 10.44 16.24 -8.98
N LEU A 131 10.72 17.15 -8.04
CA LEU A 131 11.85 18.06 -8.21
C LEU A 131 13.18 17.28 -8.17
N PHE A 132 13.24 16.19 -7.41
CA PHE A 132 14.46 15.42 -7.22
C PHE A 132 14.91 14.73 -8.50
N ASP A 133 14.04 13.91 -9.09
CA ASP A 133 14.33 13.15 -10.30
C ASP A 133 14.36 14.03 -11.56
N SER A 134 13.50 15.05 -11.66
CA SER A 134 13.43 15.88 -12.87
C SER A 134 14.43 17.05 -12.92
N ARG A 135 14.95 17.53 -11.78
CA ARG A 135 15.85 18.70 -11.73
C ARG A 135 17.13 18.44 -10.96
N VAL A 136 17.06 17.86 -9.76
CA VAL A 136 18.24 17.70 -8.89
C VAL A 136 19.21 16.66 -9.46
N ILE A 137 18.73 15.45 -9.77
CA ILE A 137 19.58 14.39 -10.33
C ILE A 137 20.18 14.79 -11.68
N PRO A 138 19.42 15.35 -12.65
CA PRO A 138 19.99 15.82 -13.91
C PRO A 138 21.06 16.91 -13.73
N ALA A 139 20.92 17.77 -12.72
CA ALA A 139 21.90 18.81 -12.43
C ALA A 139 23.16 18.28 -11.73
N LEU A 140 23.03 17.34 -10.79
CA LEU A 140 24.14 16.81 -10.00
C LEU A 140 24.88 15.64 -10.66
N ALA A 141 24.18 14.86 -11.48
CA ALA A 141 24.72 13.70 -12.18
C ALA A 141 24.25 13.69 -13.65
N PRO A 142 24.74 14.62 -14.48
CA PRO A 142 24.36 14.70 -15.89
C PRO A 142 24.61 13.36 -16.61
N GLY A 143 23.62 12.90 -17.39
CA GLY A 143 23.69 11.63 -18.13
C GLY A 143 23.34 10.38 -17.33
N ARG A 144 23.13 10.48 -16.00
CA ARG A 144 22.55 9.38 -15.23
C ARG A 144 21.06 9.26 -15.59
N ASN A 145 20.66 8.08 -16.06
CA ASN A 145 19.25 7.74 -16.20
C ASN A 145 18.71 7.34 -14.81
N TRP A 146 17.79 8.12 -14.26
CA TRP A 146 17.18 7.89 -12.96
C TRP A 146 15.71 8.27 -13.04
N SER A 147 14.86 7.46 -12.42
CA SER A 147 13.45 7.74 -12.22
C SER A 147 13.05 7.31 -10.81
N HIS A 148 11.99 7.89 -10.26
CA HIS A 148 11.52 7.50 -8.94
C HIS A 148 10.96 6.08 -8.94
N GLU A 149 10.45 5.57 -10.06
CA GLU A 149 10.00 4.19 -10.24
C GLU A 149 11.18 3.20 -10.07
N ALA A 150 12.31 3.45 -10.74
CA ALA A 150 13.52 2.65 -10.54
C ALA A 150 14.01 2.70 -9.08
N GLY A 151 13.88 3.86 -8.44
CA GLY A 151 14.13 4.00 -7.01
C GLY A 151 13.15 3.21 -6.14
N SER A 152 11.88 3.12 -6.53
CA SER A 152 10.84 2.39 -5.82
C SER A 152 11.12 0.89 -5.86
N GLU A 153 11.56 0.36 -7.00
CA GLU A 153 12.00 -1.03 -7.11
C GLU A 153 13.18 -1.34 -6.19
N MET A 154 14.22 -0.49 -6.20
CA MET A 154 15.41 -0.66 -5.36
C MET A 154 15.06 -0.58 -3.87
N MET A 155 14.17 0.35 -3.50
CA MET A 155 13.73 0.52 -2.13
C MET A 155 12.83 -0.62 -1.66
N LEU A 156 11.96 -1.14 -2.53
CA LEU A 156 11.12 -2.30 -2.24
C LEU A 156 11.98 -3.53 -1.92
N GLU A 157 13.02 -3.80 -2.71
CA GLU A 157 13.96 -4.89 -2.40
C GLU A 157 14.64 -4.70 -1.04
N LYS A 158 15.13 -3.50 -0.76
CA LYS A 158 15.72 -3.17 0.54
C LYS A 158 14.72 -3.38 1.69
N LEU A 159 13.48 -2.90 1.53
CA LEU A 159 12.41 -3.05 2.51
C LEU A 159 12.15 -4.54 2.79
N ILE A 160 12.02 -5.36 1.74
CA ILE A 160 11.76 -6.81 1.88
C ILE A 160 12.93 -7.49 2.61
N ASN A 161 14.16 -7.23 2.16
CA ASN A 161 15.35 -7.89 2.67
C ASN A 161 15.65 -7.52 4.13
N ASP A 162 15.58 -6.23 4.47
CA ASP A 162 15.98 -5.75 5.80
C ASP A 162 14.95 -6.06 6.89
N ASN A 163 13.69 -6.27 6.50
CA ASN A 163 12.60 -6.57 7.42
C ASN A 163 12.20 -8.06 7.41
N GLY A 164 12.92 -8.92 6.68
CA GLY A 164 12.69 -10.36 6.65
C GLY A 164 11.31 -10.75 6.13
N LEU A 165 10.77 -10.00 5.16
CA LEU A 165 9.45 -10.26 4.60
C LEU A 165 9.52 -11.40 3.58
N GLU A 166 8.55 -12.31 3.63
CA GLU A 166 8.52 -13.49 2.77
C GLU A 166 7.84 -13.18 1.42
N PHE A 167 8.67 -12.83 0.43
CA PHE A 167 8.29 -12.75 -0.99
C PHE A 167 9.17 -13.67 -1.81
N ASP A 168 8.57 -14.44 -2.71
CA ASP A 168 9.37 -15.22 -3.66
C ASP A 168 9.88 -14.36 -4.83
N THR A 169 10.84 -14.88 -5.59
CA THR A 169 11.46 -14.15 -6.70
C THR A 169 10.47 -13.75 -7.80
N ARG A 170 9.43 -14.55 -8.04
CA ARG A 170 8.39 -14.26 -9.05
C ARG A 170 7.49 -13.14 -8.55
N GLU A 171 7.17 -13.12 -7.27
CA GLU A 171 6.38 -12.07 -6.64
C GLU A 171 7.13 -10.74 -6.62
N VAL A 172 8.41 -10.74 -6.24
CA VAL A 172 9.25 -9.53 -6.30
C VAL A 172 9.31 -9.00 -7.74
N LYS A 173 9.49 -9.89 -8.72
CA LYS A 173 9.47 -9.49 -10.13
C LYS A 173 8.11 -8.90 -10.54
N PHE A 174 7.00 -9.56 -10.19
CA PHE A 174 5.66 -9.08 -10.46
C PHE A 174 5.43 -7.68 -9.87
N LEU A 175 5.84 -7.45 -8.62
CA LEU A 175 5.70 -6.14 -7.97
C LEU A 175 6.46 -5.05 -8.73
N LYS A 176 7.68 -5.34 -9.16
CA LYS A 176 8.48 -4.40 -9.97
C LYS A 176 7.82 -4.09 -11.30
N ASP A 177 7.36 -5.12 -12.01
CA ASP A 177 6.69 -4.98 -13.31
C ASP A 177 5.39 -4.13 -13.22
N VAL A 178 4.75 -4.04 -12.04
CA VAL A 178 3.57 -3.19 -11.80
C VAL A 178 3.96 -1.75 -11.38
N ILE A 179 5.12 -1.57 -10.75
CA ILE A 179 5.62 -0.26 -10.30
C ILE A 179 6.19 0.55 -11.47
N SER A 180 6.87 -0.12 -12.42
CA SER A 180 7.56 0.47 -13.57
C SER A 180 6.70 0.56 -14.83
#